data_AF-A0A847NDJ7-F1
#
_entry.id   AF-A0A847NDJ7-F1
#
_cell.length_a   1.000
_cell.length_b   1.000
_cell.length_c   1.000
_cell.angle_alpha   90.00
_cell.angle_beta   90.00
_cell.angle_gamma   90.00
#
_symmetry.space_group_name_H-M   'P 1'
#
loop_
_entity.id
_entity.type
_entity.pdbx_description
1 polymer ?
#
loop_
_entity_poly.entity_id
_entity_poly.type
_entity_poly.pdbx_seq_one_letter_code
_entity_poly.pdbx_strand_id
1 'polypeptide(L)'
;ANKLLNHPSDVYGICVGGDAEYFKTRISEILYESMKYMGVNIPVSRKDINIIDGYVGRGYALSRPEELRFIQFLSKLEGIILDPVYTGKAMYGLAEEIKKGTFINHKNILFIHTGGLFGLFPQGSLFEF
;
A
#
# COMPACT_ATOMS: atom_id res chain seq x y z
N ALA A 1 2.74 -10.01 -13.06
CA ALA A 1 3.53 -9.38 -14.13
C ALA A 1 5.03 -9.66 -13.98
N ASN A 2 5.67 -9.32 -12.84
CA ASN A 2 7.13 -9.45 -12.70
C ASN A 2 7.67 -10.85 -13.03
N LYS A 3 7.08 -11.91 -12.47
CA LYS A 3 7.45 -13.30 -12.80
C LYS A 3 7.18 -13.68 -14.26
N LEU A 4 6.10 -13.18 -14.88
CA LEU A 4 5.77 -13.43 -16.29
C LEU A 4 6.76 -12.76 -17.25
N LEU A 5 7.16 -11.53 -16.92
CA LEU A 5 8.01 -10.69 -17.76
C LEU A 5 9.48 -10.74 -17.35
N ASN A 6 9.83 -11.60 -16.39
CA ASN A 6 11.15 -11.66 -15.75
C ASN A 6 11.69 -10.29 -15.30
N HIS A 7 10.81 -9.45 -14.73
CA HIS A 7 11.16 -8.12 -14.26
C HIS A 7 11.77 -8.19 -12.85
N PRO A 8 12.88 -7.50 -12.57
CA PRO A 8 13.64 -7.65 -11.31
C PRO A 8 13.04 -6.89 -10.11
N SER A 9 11.94 -6.16 -10.29
CA SER A 9 11.33 -5.39 -9.19
C SER A 9 10.68 -6.30 -8.15
N ASP A 10 10.79 -5.87 -6.90
CA ASP A 10 9.95 -6.37 -5.81
C ASP A 10 8.63 -5.61 -5.76
N VAL A 11 7.57 -6.31 -5.34
CA VAL A 11 6.26 -5.71 -5.08
C VAL A 11 5.95 -5.87 -3.60
N TYR A 12 5.59 -4.75 -2.96
CA TYR A 12 5.18 -4.70 -1.56
C TYR A 12 3.75 -4.18 -1.47
N GLY A 13 2.92 -4.84 -0.67
CA GLY A 13 1.63 -4.32 -0.22
C GLY A 13 1.76 -3.78 1.21
N ILE A 14 1.09 -2.67 1.50
CA ILE A 14 0.96 -2.15 2.87
C ILE A 14 -0.49 -2.39 3.32
N CYS A 15 -0.65 -3.05 4.46
CA CYS A 15 -1.97 -3.32 5.02
C CYS A 15 -2.63 -2.04 5.54
N VAL A 16 -3.84 -1.77 5.04
CA VAL A 16 -4.69 -0.64 5.43
C VAL A 16 -5.94 -1.07 6.22
N GLY A 17 -6.14 -2.38 6.32
CA GLY A 17 -7.06 -3.12 7.18
C GLY A 17 -6.48 -4.52 7.38
N GLY A 18 -7.16 -5.41 8.09
CA GLY A 18 -6.75 -6.82 8.27
C GLY A 18 -5.30 -7.02 8.76
N ASP A 19 -4.71 -8.15 8.38
CA ASP A 19 -3.31 -8.52 8.66
C ASP A 19 -2.65 -9.20 7.45
N ALA A 20 -1.32 -9.32 7.48
CA ALA A 20 -0.54 -9.86 6.37
C ALA A 20 -0.90 -11.32 6.02
N GLU A 21 -1.30 -12.14 7.00
CA GLU A 21 -1.61 -13.54 6.75
C GLU A 21 -2.93 -13.69 5.98
N TYR A 22 -3.93 -12.89 6.36
CA TYR A 22 -5.18 -12.75 5.62
C TYR A 22 -4.92 -12.33 4.17
N PHE A 23 -4.15 -11.25 3.94
CA PHE A 23 -3.90 -10.78 2.57
C PHE A 23 -3.02 -11.72 1.76
N LYS A 24 -1.99 -12.34 2.34
CA LYS A 24 -1.18 -13.33 1.63
C LYS A 24 -2.03 -14.50 1.15
N THR A 25 -2.98 -14.95 1.97
CA THR A 25 -3.92 -16.00 1.56
C THR A 25 -4.81 -15.52 0.41
N ARG A 26 -5.47 -14.37 0.58
CA ARG A 26 -6.40 -13.86 -0.44
C ARG A 26 -5.72 -13.53 -1.78
N ILE A 27 -4.53 -12.94 -1.73
CA ILE A 27 -3.73 -12.65 -2.94
C ILE A 27 -3.34 -13.95 -3.64
N SER A 28 -2.96 -14.99 -2.89
CA SER A 28 -2.62 -16.29 -3.48
C SER A 28 -3.80 -16.90 -4.23
N GLU A 29 -4.99 -16.90 -3.62
CA GLU A 29 -6.23 -17.36 -4.27
C GLU A 29 -6.51 -16.59 -5.57
N ILE A 30 -6.44 -15.25 -5.53
CA ILE A 30 -6.63 -14.40 -6.71
C ILE A 30 -5.59 -14.69 -7.79
N LEU A 31 -4.33 -14.92 -7.41
CA LEU A 31 -3.27 -15.28 -8.35
C LEU A 31 -3.55 -16.62 -9.04
N TYR A 32 -3.98 -17.64 -8.29
CA TYR A 32 -4.35 -18.95 -8.88
C TYR A 32 -5.54 -18.83 -9.84
N GLU A 33 -6.58 -18.10 -9.44
CA GLU A 33 -7.75 -17.84 -10.30
C GLU A 33 -7.34 -17.08 -11.57
N SER A 34 -6.50 -16.05 -11.43
CA SER A 34 -6.01 -15.24 -12.57
C SER A 34 -5.16 -16.08 -13.54
N MET A 35 -4.28 -16.94 -13.03
CA MET A 35 -3.47 -17.84 -13.85
C MET A 35 -4.34 -18.80 -14.66
N LYS A 36 -5.36 -19.39 -14.03
CA LYS A 36 -6.33 -20.26 -14.70
C LYS A 36 -7.08 -19.51 -15.79
N TYR A 37 -7.56 -18.29 -15.49
CA TYR A 37 -8.29 -17.47 -16.45
C TYR A 37 -7.44 -17.06 -17.65
N MET A 38 -6.15 -16.76 -17.42
CA MET A 38 -5.20 -16.35 -18.46
C MET A 38 -4.58 -17.52 -19.22
N GLY A 39 -4.78 -18.78 -18.79
CA GLY A 39 -4.16 -19.96 -19.39
C GLY A 39 -2.62 -19.99 -19.24
N VAL A 40 -2.09 -19.39 -18.17
CA VAL A 40 -0.64 -19.36 -17.90
C VAL A 40 -0.32 -20.14 -16.63
N ASN A 41 0.88 -20.72 -16.57
CA ASN A 41 1.37 -21.38 -15.37
C ASN A 41 2.66 -20.70 -14.89
N ILE A 42 2.54 -19.90 -13.82
CA ILE A 42 3.65 -19.12 -13.28
C ILE A 42 4.07 -19.74 -11.95
N PRO A 43 5.37 -20.03 -11.72
CA PRO A 43 5.84 -20.49 -10.42
C PRO A 43 5.83 -19.33 -9.42
N VAL A 44 4.69 -19.13 -8.75
CA VAL A 44 4.50 -18.16 -7.68
C VAL A 44 4.02 -18.87 -6.41
N SER A 45 4.55 -18.44 -5.26
CA SER A 45 4.23 -18.98 -3.95
C SER A 45 3.89 -17.85 -2.98
N ARG A 46 3.33 -18.21 -1.81
CA ARG A 46 3.06 -17.26 -0.72
C ARG A 46 4.31 -16.49 -0.27
N LYS A 47 5.50 -17.08 -0.45
CA LYS A 47 6.78 -16.46 -0.09
C LYS A 47 7.18 -15.31 -1.03
N ASP A 48 6.62 -15.28 -2.23
CA ASP A 48 6.84 -14.22 -3.22
C ASP A 48 5.93 -12.99 -2.98
N ILE A 49 5.03 -13.05 -1.99
CA ILE A 49 4.07 -11.98 -1.68
C ILE A 49 4.56 -11.21 -0.45
N ASN A 50 5.12 -10.02 -0.68
CA ASN A 50 5.57 -9.15 0.40
C ASN A 50 4.42 -8.27 0.89
N ILE A 51 4.04 -8.42 2.15
CA ILE A 51 3.03 -7.59 2.81
C ILE A 51 3.63 -7.02 4.10
N ILE A 52 3.47 -5.72 4.29
CA ILE A 52 3.94 -4.97 5.46
C ILE A 52 2.73 -4.59 6.31
N ASP A 53 2.75 -5.04 7.56
CA ASP A 53 1.75 -4.74 8.58
C ASP A 53 2.14 -3.56 9.46
N GLY A 54 1.22 -3.13 10.33
CA GLY A 54 1.49 -2.14 11.38
C GLY A 54 1.03 -0.71 11.05
N TYR A 55 0.59 -0.46 9.82
CA TYR A 55 0.16 0.86 9.33
C TYR A 55 -1.36 1.02 9.17
N VAL A 56 -2.13 0.09 9.73
CA VAL A 56 -3.60 0.14 9.75
C VAL A 56 -4.12 1.29 10.63
N GLY A 57 -3.29 1.87 11.50
CA GLY A 57 -3.66 3.02 12.32
C GLY A 57 -4.56 2.61 13.49
N ARG A 58 -5.75 3.22 13.59
CA ARG A 58 -6.78 2.85 14.59
C ARG A 58 -7.73 1.75 14.10
N GLY A 59 -7.53 1.26 12.88
CA GLY A 59 -8.47 0.36 12.22
C GLY A 59 -8.88 0.89 10.85
N TYR A 60 -9.64 0.08 10.12
CA TYR A 60 -10.14 0.45 8.80
C TYR A 60 -10.94 1.76 8.85
N ALA A 61 -10.67 2.68 7.92
CA ALA A 61 -11.26 4.01 7.83
C ALA A 61 -11.09 4.93 9.07
N LEU A 62 -10.29 4.52 10.06
CA LEU A 62 -9.99 5.31 11.25
C LEU A 62 -8.52 5.73 11.23
N SER A 63 -8.28 7.03 11.01
CA SER A 63 -6.92 7.58 10.97
C SER A 63 -6.44 8.03 12.34
N ARG A 64 -5.13 8.01 12.57
CA ARG A 64 -4.45 8.66 13.69
C ARG A 64 -4.11 10.12 13.35
N PRO A 65 -3.99 11.02 14.34
CA PRO A 65 -3.65 12.42 14.07
C PRO A 65 -2.35 12.61 13.27
N GLU A 66 -1.34 11.78 13.51
CA GLU A 66 -0.07 11.80 12.77
C GLU A 66 -0.21 11.41 11.30
N GLU A 67 -1.12 10.49 10.98
CA GLU A 67 -1.41 10.08 9.60
C GLU A 67 -2.08 11.23 8.84
N LEU A 68 -3.03 11.92 9.47
CA LEU A 68 -3.70 13.09 8.89
C LEU A 68 -2.71 14.24 8.66
N ARG A 69 -1.86 14.55 9.65
CA ARG A 69 -0.79 15.55 9.50
C ARG A 69 0.19 15.18 8.39
N PHE A 70 0.53 13.90 8.25
CA PHE A 70 1.38 13.44 7.18
C PHE A 70 0.74 13.66 5.79
N ILE A 71 -0.54 13.31 5.63
CA ILE A 71 -1.28 13.56 4.38
C ILE A 71 -1.25 15.05 4.04
N GLN A 72 -1.51 15.93 5.01
CA GLN A 72 -1.44 17.38 4.81
C GLN A 72 -0.04 17.84 4.40
N PHE A 73 0.99 17.39 5.13
CA PHE A 73 2.38 17.74 4.86
C PHE A 73 2.78 17.33 3.44
N LEU A 74 2.54 16.09 3.05
CA LEU A 74 2.87 15.59 1.73
C LEU A 74 2.08 16.32 0.64
N SER A 75 0.80 16.60 0.87
CA SER A 75 -0.03 17.35 -0.07
C SER A 75 0.50 18.77 -0.28
N LYS A 76 0.94 19.44 0.80
CA LYS A 76 1.56 20.78 0.73
C LYS A 76 2.94 20.75 0.05
N LEU A 77 3.70 19.66 0.23
CA LEU A 77 5.05 19.51 -0.31
C LEU A 77 5.05 19.18 -1.81
N GLU A 78 4.26 18.19 -2.22
CA GLU A 78 4.34 17.55 -3.54
C GLU A 78 3.13 17.87 -4.44
N GLY A 79 2.09 18.52 -3.91
CA GLY A 79 0.84 18.75 -4.65
C GLY A 79 0.02 17.49 -4.92
N ILE A 80 0.33 16.38 -4.23
CA ILE A 80 -0.36 15.09 -4.36
C ILE A 80 -1.32 14.90 -3.19
N ILE A 81 -2.61 14.71 -3.49
CA ILE A 81 -3.65 14.54 -2.47
C ILE A 81 -3.92 13.05 -2.26
N LEU A 82 -3.69 12.59 -1.03
CA LEU A 82 -3.98 11.22 -0.59
C LEU A 82 -5.26 11.16 0.24
N ASP A 83 -5.93 10.01 0.22
CA ASP A 83 -7.12 9.76 1.04
C ASP A 83 -6.75 9.18 2.43
N PRO A 84 -7.54 9.45 3.48
CA PRO A 84 -7.24 8.99 4.83
C PRO A 84 -7.49 7.48 5.08
N VAL A 85 -8.14 6.77 4.14
CA VAL A 85 -8.49 5.36 4.31
C VAL A 85 -7.43 4.44 3.71
N TYR A 86 -6.95 4.72 2.50
CA TYR A 86 -6.05 3.82 1.75
C TYR A 86 -4.69 4.43 1.47
N THR A 87 -4.61 5.36 0.52
CA THR A 87 -3.37 5.87 -0.06
C THR A 87 -2.56 6.68 0.95
N GLY A 88 -3.22 7.38 1.87
CA GLY A 88 -2.57 8.08 2.97
C GLY A 88 -1.85 7.12 3.93
N LYS A 89 -2.50 6.02 4.30
CA LYS A 89 -1.90 4.98 5.17
C LYS A 89 -0.77 4.23 4.47
N ALA A 90 -0.97 3.88 3.20
CA ALA A 90 0.06 3.23 2.40
C ALA A 90 1.29 4.13 2.23
N MET A 91 1.11 5.41 1.89
CA MET A 91 2.24 6.33 1.75
C MET A 91 2.91 6.64 3.09
N TYR A 92 2.12 6.79 4.17
CA TYR A 92 2.67 6.93 5.52
C TYR A 92 3.54 5.73 5.90
N GLY A 93 3.03 4.51 5.67
CA GLY A 93 3.78 3.29 5.92
C GLY A 93 5.05 3.20 5.08
N LEU A 94 4.99 3.56 3.80
CA LEU A 94 6.16 3.61 2.94
C LEU A 94 7.22 4.58 3.49
N ALA A 95 6.82 5.79 3.87
CA ALA A 95 7.74 6.79 4.42
C ALA A 95 8.42 6.31 5.72
N GLU A 96 7.66 5.65 6.61
CA GLU A 96 8.20 5.10 7.85
C GLU A 96 9.14 3.91 7.62
N GLU A 97 8.82 3.01 6.68
CA GLU A 97 9.69 1.88 6.31
C GLU A 97 10.99 2.34 5.62
N ILE A 98 10.94 3.41 4.84
CA ILE A 98 12.15 4.06 4.30
C ILE A 98 13.03 4.56 5.46
N LYS A 99 12.46 5.26 6.44
CA LYS A 99 13.21 5.74 7.62
C LYS A 99 13.82 4.60 8.45
N LYS A 100 13.14 3.46 8.54
CA LYS A 100 13.63 2.25 9.23
C LYS A 100 14.75 1.53 8.45
N GLY A 101 14.98 1.89 7.19
CA GLY A 101 15.97 1.23 6.33
C GLY A 101 15.47 -0.08 5.72
N THR A 102 14.16 -0.39 5.78
CA THR A 102 13.58 -1.60 5.17
C THR A 102 13.90 -1.70 3.68
N PHE A 103 13.98 -0.56 3.01
CA PHE A 103 14.26 -0.46 1.58
C PHE A 103 15.69 0.02 1.26
N ILE A 104 16.66 -0.17 2.16
CA ILE A 104 18.05 0.31 1.96
C ILE A 104 18.72 -0.23 0.69
N ASN A 105 18.29 -1.42 0.23
CA ASN A 105 18.80 -2.05 -0.98
C ASN A 105 18.02 -1.65 -2.26
N HIS A 106 16.95 -0.84 -2.11
CA HIS A 106 16.12 -0.38 -3.22
C HIS A 106 16.49 1.05 -3.59
N LYS A 107 17.03 1.25 -4.80
CA LYS A 107 17.43 2.59 -5.28
C LYS A 107 16.25 3.44 -5.72
N ASN A 108 15.27 2.82 -6.38
CA ASN A 108 14.10 3.50 -6.95
C ASN A 108 12.85 2.82 -6.43
N ILE A 109 11.90 3.60 -5.92
CA ILE A 109 10.62 3.12 -5.41
C ILE A 109 9.51 3.77 -6.23
N LEU A 110 8.65 2.94 -6.82
CA LEU A 110 7.41 3.37 -7.47
C LEU A 110 6.25 3.18 -6.51
N PHE A 111 5.65 4.28 -6.05
CA PHE A 111 4.39 4.22 -5.31
C PHE A 111 3.21 4.20 -6.28
N ILE A 112 2.30 3.23 -6.12
CA ILE A 112 1.08 3.14 -6.91
C ILE A 112 -0.03 3.92 -6.20
N HIS A 113 -0.27 5.15 -6.65
CA HIS A 113 -1.37 5.97 -6.15
C HIS A 113 -2.72 5.45 -6.69
N THR A 114 -3.38 4.59 -5.92
CA THR A 114 -4.63 3.90 -6.34
C THR A 114 -5.87 4.79 -6.35
N GLY A 115 -5.78 6.04 -5.89
CA GLY A 115 -6.87 7.03 -5.96
C GLY A 115 -7.44 7.32 -4.57
N GLY A 116 -8.77 7.28 -4.43
CA GLY A 116 -9.45 7.49 -3.14
C GLY A 116 -9.77 8.94 -2.79
N LEU A 117 -9.37 9.91 -3.61
CA LEU A 117 -9.52 11.36 -3.37
C LEU A 117 -10.88 11.78 -2.80
N PHE A 118 -11.98 11.25 -3.34
CA PHE A 118 -13.32 11.60 -2.87
C PHE A 118 -13.63 11.17 -1.42
N GLY A 119 -12.87 10.21 -0.88
CA GLY A 119 -12.94 9.80 0.52
C GLY A 119 -12.47 10.89 1.50
N LEU A 120 -11.84 11.96 1.00
CA LEU A 120 -11.40 13.10 1.81
C LEU A 120 -12.56 14.03 2.18
N PHE A 121 -13.54 14.25 1.29
CA PHE A 121 -14.61 15.23 1.52
C PHE A 121 -15.46 14.95 2.77
N PRO A 122 -15.92 13.70 3.04
CA PRO A 122 -16.66 13.40 4.27
C PRO A 122 -15.82 13.59 5.54
N GLN A 123 -14.49 13.53 5.41
CA GLN A 123 -13.53 13.66 6.50
C GLN A 123 -12.91 15.06 6.58
N GLY A 124 -13.41 16.02 5.81
CA GLY A 124 -12.81 17.34 5.67
C GLY A 124 -12.62 18.08 6.99
N SER A 125 -13.51 17.90 7.96
CA SER A 125 -13.42 18.49 9.30
C SER A 125 -12.24 17.96 10.13
N LEU A 126 -11.63 16.84 9.74
CA LEU A 126 -10.43 16.30 10.37
C LEU A 126 -9.14 17.00 9.90
N PHE A 127 -9.23 17.82 8.85
CA PHE A 127 -8.10 18.52 8.26
C PHE A 127 -8.20 20.02 8.54
N GLU A 128 -7.28 20.53 9.35
CA GLU A 128 -7.04 21.97 9.50
C GLU A 128 -6.04 22.41 8.42
N PHE A 129 -6.41 23.36 7.56
CA PHE A 129 -5.57 23.83 6.45
C PHE A 129 -4.95 25.19 6.73
#